data_AF-A0A6J4MXB8-F1
#
_entry.id   AF-A0A6J4MXB8-F1
#
_cell.length_a   1.000
_cell.length_b   1.000
_cell.length_c   1.000
_cell.angle_alpha   90.00
_cell.angle_beta   90.00
_cell.angle_gamma   90.00
#
_symmetry.space_group_name_H-M   'P 1'
#
loop_
_entity.id
_entity.type
_entity.pdbx_description
1 polymer ?
#
loop_
_entity_poly.entity_id
_entity_poly.type
_entity_poly.pdbx_seq_one_letter_code
_entity_poly.pdbx_strand_id
1 'polypeptide(L)'
;MPAPARPPGLRDPWVLPGLALLAVLTVATILLYRGAPQSAAEVGGRTWVAIAPDAFTPRVSRARERVQAALRAAAAGDTAGAIARFAEAEAEAWTARQNAGDSVQTATATELWASATLDRAELMLRAGAAPWYRGDNTQLLREALAAVQRVQGVPAAPATRTRAAAVAARIERQLRPGPLEWIPR
;
A
#
# COMPACT_ATOMS: atom_id res chain seq x y z
N MET A 1 12.75 -69.23 30.38
CA MET A 1 11.79 -68.12 30.39
C MET A 1 12.50 -66.86 30.87
N PRO A 2 12.78 -65.86 30.02
CA PRO A 2 13.30 -64.58 30.50
C PRO A 2 12.14 -63.69 31.00
N ALA A 3 12.37 -63.03 32.13
CA ALA A 3 11.40 -62.19 32.85
C ALA A 3 11.04 -60.91 32.06
N PRO A 4 9.82 -60.36 32.20
CA PRO A 4 9.43 -59.13 31.53
C PRO A 4 10.22 -57.93 32.08
N ALA A 5 10.75 -57.10 31.18
CA ALA A 5 11.42 -55.85 31.51
C ALA A 5 10.45 -54.91 32.26
N ARG A 6 10.88 -54.36 33.41
CA ARG A 6 10.11 -53.37 34.17
C ARG A 6 9.85 -52.12 33.29
N PRO A 7 8.63 -51.54 33.32
CA PRO A 7 8.38 -50.29 32.62
C PRO A 7 9.21 -49.16 33.26
N PRO A 8 9.80 -48.25 32.47
CA PRO A 8 10.53 -47.10 33.00
C PRO A 8 9.53 -46.19 33.73
N GLY A 9 9.67 -46.14 35.05
CA GLY A 9 8.86 -45.27 35.92
C GLY A 9 9.48 -43.88 36.05
N LEU A 10 8.67 -42.92 36.49
CA LEU A 10 8.97 -41.51 36.79
C LEU A 10 10.17 -41.23 37.73
N ARG A 11 10.92 -42.26 38.17
CA ARG A 11 12.09 -42.18 39.05
C ARG A 11 13.42 -42.30 38.30
N ASP A 12 13.38 -42.31 36.98
CA ASP A 12 14.59 -42.33 36.15
C ASP A 12 15.29 -40.96 36.24
N PRO A 13 16.55 -40.88 36.72
CA PRO A 13 17.25 -39.62 36.98
C PRO A 13 17.40 -38.72 35.76
N TRP A 14 17.17 -39.25 34.56
CA TRP A 14 17.24 -38.51 33.29
C TRP A 14 15.90 -37.94 32.82
N VAL A 15 14.77 -38.32 33.43
CA VAL A 15 13.44 -37.82 33.03
C VAL A 15 13.25 -36.36 33.45
N LEU A 16 13.67 -35.99 34.66
CA LEU A 16 13.59 -34.61 35.14
C LEU A 16 14.44 -33.62 34.31
N PRO A 17 15.73 -33.88 34.00
CA PRO A 17 16.50 -33.00 33.12
C PRO A 17 15.98 -33.05 31.67
N GLY A 18 15.47 -34.19 31.20
CA GLY A 18 14.83 -34.30 29.88
C GLY A 18 13.58 -33.43 29.74
N LEU A 19 12.71 -33.41 30.76
CA LEU A 19 11.52 -32.56 30.79
C LEU A 19 11.88 -31.08 30.92
N ALA A 20 12.90 -30.73 31.70
CA ALA A 20 13.39 -29.36 31.79
C ALA A 20 13.95 -28.86 30.46
N LEU A 21 14.75 -29.69 29.78
CA LEU A 21 15.26 -29.39 28.44
C LEU A 21 14.11 -29.20 27.44
N LEU A 22 13.13 -30.10 27.45
CA LEU A 22 11.95 -30.01 26.58
C LEU A 22 11.17 -28.71 26.84
N ALA A 23 10.95 -28.34 28.11
CA ALA A 23 10.26 -27.11 28.47
C ALA A 23 11.02 -25.87 27.98
N VAL A 24 12.34 -25.83 28.15
CA VAL A 24 13.19 -24.74 27.65
C VAL A 24 13.14 -24.67 26.13
N LEU A 25 13.25 -25.81 25.43
CA LEU A 25 13.20 -25.87 23.98
C LEU A 25 11.83 -25.42 23.45
N THR A 26 10.75 -25.81 24.12
CA THR A 26 9.39 -25.41 23.76
C THR A 26 9.18 -23.92 23.97
N VAL A 27 9.61 -23.36 25.11
CA VAL A 27 9.52 -21.91 25.38
C VAL A 27 10.39 -21.12 24.41
N ALA A 28 11.62 -21.57 24.13
CA ALA A 28 12.50 -20.95 23.13
C ALA A 28 11.87 -20.98 21.73
N THR A 29 11.25 -22.09 21.35
CA THR A 29 10.56 -22.22 20.06
C THR A 29 9.34 -21.29 20.00
N ILE A 30 8.55 -21.21 21.07
CA ILE A 30 7.41 -20.28 21.15
C ILE A 30 7.88 -18.84 21.08
N LEU A 31 8.94 -18.47 21.79
CA LEU A 31 9.50 -17.12 21.75
C LEU A 31 10.09 -16.78 20.37
N LEU A 32 10.75 -17.74 19.72
CA LEU A 32 11.18 -17.62 18.32
C LEU A 32 9.99 -17.45 17.38
N TYR A 33 8.90 -18.19 17.57
CA TYR A 33 7.71 -18.11 16.72
C TYR A 33 6.88 -16.84 16.98
N ARG A 34 6.91 -16.32 18.21
CA ARG A 34 6.18 -15.10 18.61
C ARG A 34 6.96 -13.83 18.30
N GLY A 35 8.29 -13.92 18.24
CA GLY A 35 9.20 -12.83 17.89
C GLY A 35 9.66 -12.84 16.42
N ALA A 36 9.50 -13.96 15.71
CA ALA A 36 9.66 -13.98 14.26
C ALA A 36 8.52 -13.15 13.64
N PRO A 37 8.82 -12.06 12.93
CA PRO A 37 7.81 -11.49 12.05
C PRO A 37 7.33 -12.61 11.13
N GLN A 38 6.03 -12.66 10.83
CA GLN A 38 5.36 -13.63 9.95
C GLN A 38 5.84 -13.55 8.48
N SER A 39 7.09 -13.15 8.29
CA SER A 39 7.64 -12.64 7.07
C SER A 39 8.82 -13.47 6.59
N ALA A 40 9.40 -14.46 7.29
CA ALA A 40 10.54 -15.18 6.70
C ALA A 40 10.19 -16.00 5.43
N ALA A 41 9.01 -16.63 5.38
CA ALA A 41 8.55 -17.34 4.18
C ALA A 41 7.97 -16.37 3.11
N GLU A 42 7.31 -15.28 3.52
CA GLU A 42 6.82 -14.24 2.59
C GLU A 42 7.93 -13.29 2.10
N VAL A 43 9.00 -13.08 2.88
CA VAL A 43 10.17 -12.27 2.56
C VAL A 43 11.15 -13.10 1.76
N GLY A 44 11.25 -14.42 1.96
CA GLY A 44 11.88 -15.29 0.96
C GLY A 44 11.22 -15.08 -0.42
N GLY A 45 9.90 -15.23 -0.51
CA GLY A 45 9.18 -15.00 -1.77
C GLY A 45 9.25 -13.56 -2.31
N ARG A 46 9.16 -12.54 -1.47
CA ARG A 46 9.20 -11.12 -1.89
C ARG A 46 10.61 -10.62 -2.20
N THR A 47 11.64 -11.12 -1.52
CA THR A 47 13.04 -10.71 -1.76
C THR A 47 13.60 -11.36 -3.02
N TRP A 48 13.19 -12.58 -3.37
CA TRP A 48 13.54 -13.16 -4.68
C TRP A 48 12.84 -12.41 -5.85
N VAL A 49 11.64 -11.87 -5.65
CA VAL A 49 10.98 -10.99 -6.64
C VAL A 49 11.61 -9.59 -6.73
N ALA A 50 12.33 -9.15 -5.69
CA ALA A 50 13.07 -7.89 -5.72
C ALA A 50 14.39 -7.98 -6.53
N ILE A 51 14.88 -9.20 -6.83
CA ILE A 51 16.14 -9.44 -7.55
C ILE A 51 15.87 -9.99 -8.96
N ALA A 52 14.66 -9.80 -9.49
CA ALA A 52 14.35 -10.12 -10.88
C ALA A 52 14.46 -8.84 -11.74
N PRO A 53 15.40 -8.76 -12.69
CA PRO A 53 15.47 -7.64 -13.65
C PRO A 53 14.22 -7.51 -14.54
N ASP A 54 13.27 -8.44 -14.43
CA ASP A 54 12.02 -8.48 -15.21
C ASP A 54 10.77 -8.12 -14.37
N ALA A 55 10.95 -7.51 -13.19
CA ALA A 55 9.85 -7.14 -12.30
C ALA A 55 8.92 -6.04 -12.87
N PHE A 56 9.31 -5.37 -13.96
CA PHE A 56 8.55 -4.30 -14.60
C PHE A 56 7.15 -4.76 -15.04
N THR A 57 7.08 -5.80 -15.88
CA THR A 57 5.83 -6.24 -16.53
C THR A 57 4.77 -6.71 -15.54
N PRO A 58 5.08 -7.57 -14.53
CA PRO A 58 4.10 -7.97 -13.52
C PRO A 58 3.60 -6.79 -12.68
N ARG A 59 4.47 -5.83 -12.35
CA ARG A 59 4.11 -4.65 -11.55
C ARG A 59 3.16 -3.72 -12.31
N VAL A 60 3.42 -3.50 -13.60
CA VAL A 60 2.52 -2.70 -14.47
C VAL A 60 1.15 -3.39 -14.60
N SER A 61 1.10 -4.72 -14.73
CA SER A 61 -0.17 -5.46 -14.76
C SER A 61 -0.96 -5.27 -13.47
N ARG A 62 -0.31 -5.47 -12.31
CA ARG A 62 -0.96 -5.25 -11.00
C ARG A 62 -1.42 -3.82 -10.84
N ALA A 63 -0.61 -2.83 -11.20
CA ALA A 63 -1.00 -1.43 -11.13
C ALA A 63 -2.27 -1.16 -11.95
N ARG A 64 -2.36 -1.70 -13.18
CA ARG A 64 -3.58 -1.60 -14.02
C ARG A 64 -4.78 -2.32 -13.39
N GLU A 65 -4.60 -3.51 -12.84
CA GLU A 65 -5.67 -4.23 -12.14
C GLU A 65 -6.20 -3.44 -10.94
N ARG A 66 -5.32 -2.78 -10.18
CA ARG A 66 -5.69 -1.92 -9.05
C ARG A 66 -6.43 -0.67 -9.52
N VAL A 67 -6.01 -0.03 -10.61
CA VAL A 67 -6.76 1.08 -11.25
C VAL A 67 -8.16 0.62 -11.63
N GLN A 68 -8.30 -0.53 -12.29
CA GLN A 68 -9.62 -1.06 -12.68
C GLN A 68 -10.50 -1.41 -11.46
N ALA A 69 -9.89 -1.93 -10.39
CA ALA A 69 -10.61 -2.16 -9.14
C ALA A 69 -11.05 -0.84 -8.48
N ALA A 70 -10.22 0.20 -8.54
CA ALA A 70 -10.54 1.52 -8.02
C ALA A 70 -11.70 2.18 -8.79
N LEU A 71 -11.68 2.09 -10.12
CA LEU A 71 -12.77 2.59 -10.97
C LEU A 71 -14.09 1.86 -10.69
N ARG A 72 -14.05 0.54 -10.47
CA ARG A 72 -15.24 -0.24 -10.07
C ARG A 72 -15.77 0.17 -8.69
N ALA A 73 -14.88 0.36 -7.71
CA ALA A 73 -15.27 0.84 -6.38
C ALA A 73 -15.90 2.24 -6.46
N ALA A 74 -15.31 3.15 -7.24
CA ALA A 74 -15.84 4.49 -7.45
C ALA A 74 -17.22 4.46 -8.13
N ALA A 75 -17.41 3.60 -9.15
CA ALA A 75 -18.70 3.42 -9.81
C ALA A 75 -19.77 2.82 -8.88
N ALA A 76 -19.36 2.00 -7.90
CA ALA A 76 -20.24 1.47 -6.86
C ALA A 76 -20.51 2.47 -5.70
N GLY A 77 -19.93 3.68 -5.75
CA GLY A 77 -20.06 4.70 -4.70
C GLY A 77 -19.11 4.52 -3.51
N ASP A 78 -18.27 3.49 -3.50
CA ASP A 78 -17.25 3.26 -2.47
C ASP A 78 -16.02 4.15 -2.70
N THR A 79 -16.13 5.40 -2.27
CA THR A 79 -15.08 6.41 -2.45
C THR A 79 -13.82 6.08 -1.64
N ALA A 80 -13.97 5.56 -0.42
CA ALA A 80 -12.84 5.22 0.44
C ALA A 80 -12.07 4.01 -0.12
N GLY A 81 -12.79 2.97 -0.56
CA GLY A 81 -12.19 1.84 -1.25
C GLY A 81 -11.51 2.25 -2.55
N ALA A 82 -12.15 3.12 -3.35
CA ALA A 82 -11.54 3.64 -4.57
C ALA A 82 -10.22 4.38 -4.31
N ILE A 83 -10.18 5.28 -3.32
CA ILE A 83 -8.97 6.01 -2.92
C ILE A 83 -7.85 5.04 -2.51
N ALA A 84 -8.17 4.02 -1.70
CA ALA A 84 -7.19 3.02 -1.27
C ALA A 84 -6.62 2.23 -2.46
N ARG A 85 -7.47 1.79 -3.40
CA ARG A 85 -7.03 1.05 -4.59
C ARG A 85 -6.20 1.89 -5.55
N PHE A 86 -6.51 3.18 -5.71
CA PHE A 86 -5.63 4.07 -6.47
C PHE A 86 -4.27 4.26 -5.78
N ALA A 87 -4.23 4.37 -4.44
CA ALA A 87 -2.95 4.47 -3.72
C ALA A 87 -2.08 3.21 -3.88
N GLU A 88 -2.68 2.02 -3.92
CA GLU A 88 -1.97 0.77 -4.23
C GLU A 88 -1.46 0.76 -5.68
N ALA A 89 -2.26 1.24 -6.63
CA ALA A 89 -1.85 1.38 -8.03
C ALA A 89 -0.66 2.34 -8.18
N GLU A 90 -0.67 3.46 -7.47
CA GLU A 90 0.45 4.40 -7.40
C GLU A 90 1.72 3.71 -6.91
N ALA A 91 1.65 2.97 -5.81
CA ALA A 91 2.80 2.28 -5.23
C ALA A 91 3.41 1.25 -6.21
N GLU A 92 2.55 0.48 -6.89
CA GLU A 92 3.00 -0.51 -7.86
C GLU A 92 3.59 0.14 -9.12
N ALA A 93 2.97 1.20 -9.65
CA ALA A 93 3.49 1.94 -10.80
C ALA A 93 4.80 2.66 -10.48
N TRP A 94 4.92 3.24 -9.28
CA TRP A 94 6.16 3.87 -8.83
C TRP A 94 7.29 2.86 -8.65
N THR A 95 6.99 1.67 -8.13
CA THR A 95 7.99 0.59 -8.02
C THR A 95 8.37 0.05 -9.39
N ALA A 96 7.41 -0.09 -10.32
CA ALA A 96 7.69 -0.45 -11.70
C ALA A 96 8.65 0.55 -12.36
N ARG A 97 8.45 1.84 -12.13
CA ARG A 97 9.33 2.90 -12.63
C ARG A 97 10.77 2.76 -12.12
N GLN A 98 10.97 2.44 -10.84
CA GLN A 98 12.30 2.25 -10.26
C GLN A 98 13.02 1.03 -10.83
N ASN A 99 12.26 0.01 -11.24
CA ASN A 99 12.78 -1.24 -11.78
C ASN A 99 12.78 -1.27 -13.32
N ALA A 100 12.49 -0.16 -13.98
CA ALA A 100 12.47 -0.07 -15.42
C ALA A 100 13.90 -0.23 -15.97
N GLY A 101 14.07 -1.09 -16.97
CA GLY A 101 15.36 -1.35 -17.60
C GLY A 101 15.73 -0.35 -18.69
N ASP A 102 14.74 0.43 -19.17
CA ASP A 102 14.91 1.40 -20.24
C ASP A 102 14.03 2.65 -20.07
N SER A 103 14.25 3.64 -20.94
CA SER A 103 13.53 4.92 -20.91
C SER A 103 12.06 4.80 -21.31
N VAL A 104 11.68 3.84 -22.15
CA VAL A 104 10.30 3.62 -22.60
C VAL A 104 9.47 3.00 -21.46
N GLN A 105 10.03 2.03 -20.77
CA GLN A 105 9.47 1.42 -19.57
C GLN A 105 9.32 2.46 -18.45
N THR A 106 10.36 3.28 -18.24
CA THR A 106 10.32 4.38 -17.25
C THR A 106 9.20 5.37 -17.57
N ALA A 107 9.05 5.78 -18.84
CA ALA A 107 7.99 6.69 -19.28
C ALA A 107 6.60 6.05 -19.09
N THR A 108 6.44 4.77 -19.45
CA THR A 108 5.18 4.04 -19.29
C THR A 108 4.74 3.94 -17.83
N ALA A 109 5.65 3.58 -16.92
CA ALA A 109 5.35 3.51 -15.50
C ALA A 109 5.11 4.90 -14.88
N THR A 110 5.83 5.93 -15.34
CA THR A 110 5.59 7.32 -14.93
C THR A 110 4.20 7.78 -15.33
N GLU A 111 3.76 7.46 -16.54
CA GLU A 111 2.44 7.83 -17.04
C GLU A 111 1.31 7.10 -16.29
N LEU A 112 1.50 5.81 -15.99
CA LEU A 112 0.56 5.04 -15.19
C LEU A 112 0.46 5.56 -13.74
N TRP A 113 1.60 5.88 -13.12
CA TRP A 113 1.65 6.48 -11.80
C TRP A 113 0.96 7.85 -11.78
N ALA A 114 1.27 8.71 -12.76
CA ALA A 114 0.72 10.05 -12.86
C ALA A 114 -0.81 10.03 -13.04
N SER A 115 -1.31 9.19 -13.96
CA SER A 115 -2.75 9.04 -14.19
C SER A 115 -3.50 8.54 -12.95
N ALA A 116 -3.01 7.48 -12.29
CA ALA A 116 -3.59 6.98 -11.04
C ALA A 116 -3.60 8.02 -9.93
N THR A 117 -2.50 8.80 -9.81
CA THR A 117 -2.40 9.89 -8.83
C THR A 117 -3.42 10.99 -9.08
N LEU A 118 -3.64 11.38 -10.34
CA LEU A 118 -4.63 12.39 -10.70
C LEU A 118 -6.06 11.89 -10.48
N ASP A 119 -6.35 10.62 -10.78
CA ASP A 119 -7.66 10.02 -10.52
C ASP A 119 -7.98 10.00 -9.02
N ARG A 120 -7.00 9.65 -8.17
CA ARG A 120 -7.15 9.74 -6.71
C ARG A 120 -7.36 11.17 -6.25
N ALA A 121 -6.57 12.12 -6.75
CA ALA A 121 -6.70 13.52 -6.39
C ALA A 121 -8.08 14.09 -6.76
N GLU A 122 -8.64 13.67 -7.91
CA GLU A 122 -10.01 14.05 -8.28
C GLU A 122 -11.07 13.45 -7.36
N LEU A 123 -10.91 12.21 -6.91
CA LEU A 123 -11.81 11.61 -5.92
C LEU A 123 -11.72 12.34 -4.58
N MET A 124 -10.51 12.64 -4.12
CA MET A 124 -10.27 13.42 -2.91
C MET A 124 -10.86 14.83 -2.99
N LEU A 125 -10.74 15.49 -4.15
CA LEU A 125 -11.40 16.77 -4.41
C LEU A 125 -12.92 16.67 -4.29
N ARG A 126 -13.54 15.64 -4.89
CA ARG A 126 -15.00 15.45 -4.81
C ARG A 126 -15.45 15.13 -3.39
N ALA A 127 -14.70 14.30 -2.66
CA ALA A 127 -14.98 13.95 -1.28
C ALA A 127 -14.80 15.14 -0.32
N GLY A 128 -13.72 15.90 -0.47
CA GLY A 128 -13.43 17.08 0.37
C GLY A 128 -14.33 18.28 0.06
N ALA A 129 -14.89 18.37 -1.15
CA ALA A 129 -15.90 19.37 -1.49
C ALA A 129 -17.31 19.02 -0.98
N ALA A 130 -17.52 17.80 -0.45
CA ALA A 130 -18.82 17.39 0.08
C ALA A 130 -18.96 17.79 1.56
N PRO A 131 -20.03 18.49 1.96
CA PRO A 131 -20.20 19.02 3.33
C PRO A 131 -20.45 17.94 4.40
N TRP A 132 -20.71 16.69 4.02
CA TRP A 132 -21.08 15.60 4.92
C TRP A 132 -19.95 14.57 5.17
N TYR A 133 -18.77 14.75 4.59
CA TYR A 133 -17.63 13.86 4.81
C TYR A 133 -17.04 14.10 6.22
N ARG A 134 -16.89 13.03 7.03
CA ARG A 134 -16.49 13.08 8.45
C ARG A 134 -15.00 13.39 8.72
N GLY A 135 -14.21 13.68 7.69
CA GLY A 135 -12.80 14.04 7.82
C GLY A 135 -12.58 15.56 7.80
N ASP A 136 -11.37 16.03 8.12
CA ASP A 136 -11.00 17.42 7.83
C ASP A 136 -10.91 17.59 6.31
N ASN A 137 -12.00 18.10 5.71
CA ASN A 137 -12.12 18.36 4.28
C ASN A 137 -10.93 19.18 3.74
N THR A 138 -10.36 20.06 4.57
CA THR A 138 -9.19 20.87 4.21
C THR A 138 -7.93 20.01 4.10
N GLN A 139 -7.73 19.06 5.02
CA GLN A 139 -6.59 18.14 4.97
C GLN A 139 -6.63 17.29 3.70
N LEU A 140 -7.80 16.72 3.37
CA LEU A 140 -7.96 15.89 2.17
C LEU A 140 -7.68 16.67 0.88
N LEU A 141 -8.13 17.93 0.81
CA LEU A 141 -7.83 18.83 -0.31
C LEU A 141 -6.34 19.19 -0.39
N ARG A 142 -5.66 19.40 0.74
CA ARG A 142 -4.19 19.63 0.76
C ARG A 142 -3.42 18.39 0.30
N GLU A 143 -3.83 17.20 0.72
CA GLU A 143 -3.24 15.94 0.25
C GLU A 143 -3.42 15.74 -1.25
N ALA A 144 -4.61 16.06 -1.77
CA ALA A 144 -4.88 16.05 -3.20
C ALA A 144 -3.98 17.05 -3.96
N LEU A 145 -3.82 18.27 -3.44
CA LEU A 145 -2.96 19.29 -4.05
C LEU A 145 -1.50 18.83 -4.08
N ALA A 146 -0.98 18.30 -2.97
CA ALA A 146 0.38 17.78 -2.90
C ALA A 146 0.60 16.62 -3.88
N ALA A 147 -0.40 15.74 -4.05
CA ALA A 147 -0.36 14.67 -5.04
C ALA A 147 -0.24 15.21 -6.47
N VAL A 148 -1.03 16.22 -6.83
CA VAL A 148 -1.00 16.85 -8.16
C VAL A 148 0.33 17.57 -8.42
N GLN A 149 0.88 18.26 -7.42
CA GLN A 149 2.18 18.93 -7.52
C GLN A 149 3.32 17.92 -7.78
N ARG A 150 3.28 16.74 -7.15
CA ARG A 150 4.23 15.66 -7.47
C ARG A 150 4.13 15.21 -8.92
N VAL A 151 2.92 15.16 -9.49
CA VAL A 151 2.71 14.81 -10.91
C VAL A 151 3.26 15.90 -11.84
N GLN A 152 3.15 17.17 -11.47
CA GLN A 152 3.72 18.27 -12.27
C GLN A 152 5.26 18.24 -12.30
N GLY A 153 5.89 17.68 -11.27
CA GLY A 153 7.36 17.57 -11.16
C GLY A 153 8.00 16.40 -11.91
N VAL A 154 7.22 15.52 -12.56
CA VAL A 154 7.75 14.38 -13.32
C VAL A 154 7.63 14.57 -14.84
N PRO A 155 8.46 13.91 -15.64
CA PRO A 155 8.38 13.97 -17.11
C PRO A 155 7.20 13.11 -17.63
N ALA A 156 5.96 13.61 -17.44
CA ALA A 156 4.74 13.01 -17.95
C ALA A 156 4.32 13.59 -19.32
N ALA A 157 3.41 12.89 -20.01
CA ALA A 157 2.88 13.34 -21.29
C ALA A 157 2.24 14.75 -21.19
N PRO A 158 2.27 15.57 -22.27
CA PRO A 158 1.68 16.90 -22.27
C PRO A 158 0.20 16.92 -21.82
N ALA A 159 -0.59 15.94 -22.25
CA ALA A 159 -1.99 15.81 -21.85
C ALA A 159 -2.16 15.65 -20.33
N THR A 160 -1.31 14.84 -19.70
CA THR A 160 -1.33 14.59 -18.26
C THR A 160 -0.88 15.79 -17.45
N ARG A 161 0.08 16.57 -17.97
CA ARG A 161 0.46 17.86 -17.36
C ARG A 161 -0.67 18.89 -17.45
N THR A 162 -1.35 18.99 -18.59
CA THR A 162 -2.52 19.86 -18.74
C THR A 162 -3.64 19.45 -17.77
N ARG A 163 -3.90 18.15 -17.65
CA ARG A 163 -4.87 17.61 -16.69
C ARG A 163 -4.46 17.94 -15.25
N ALA A 164 -3.20 17.75 -14.87
CA ALA A 164 -2.68 18.07 -13.56
C ALA A 164 -2.90 19.56 -13.22
N ALA A 165 -2.57 20.48 -14.14
CA ALA A 165 -2.81 21.90 -13.96
C ALA A 165 -4.30 22.24 -13.75
N ALA A 166 -5.20 21.61 -14.52
CA ALA A 166 -6.64 21.80 -14.37
C ALA A 166 -7.17 21.29 -13.02
N VAL A 167 -6.68 20.14 -12.54
CA VAL A 167 -7.05 19.60 -11.23
C VAL A 167 -6.52 20.48 -10.10
N ALA A 168 -5.26 20.93 -10.17
CA ALA A 168 -4.67 21.85 -9.19
C ALA A 168 -5.51 23.13 -9.05
N ALA A 169 -5.87 23.79 -10.16
CA ALA A 169 -6.68 25.00 -10.15
C ALA A 169 -8.08 24.79 -9.56
N ARG A 170 -8.65 23.57 -9.64
CA ARG A 170 -9.92 23.24 -9.00
C ARG A 170 -9.76 23.06 -7.48
N ILE A 171 -8.71 22.37 -7.05
CA ILE A 171 -8.41 22.16 -5.63
C ILE A 171 -8.11 23.49 -4.95
N GLU A 172 -7.29 24.34 -5.55
CA GLU A 172 -6.96 25.67 -5.03
C GLU A 172 -8.19 26.56 -4.86
N ARG A 173 -9.16 26.49 -5.79
CA ARG A 173 -10.43 27.21 -5.65
C ARG A 173 -11.26 26.73 -4.45
N GLN A 174 -11.22 25.44 -4.13
CA GLN A 174 -11.92 24.89 -2.96
C GLN A 174 -11.18 25.20 -1.64
N LEU A 175 -9.85 25.31 -1.68
CA LEU A 175 -9.03 25.65 -0.52
C LEU A 175 -9.03 27.16 -0.18
N ARG A 176 -9.35 28.03 -1.16
CA ARG A 176 -9.49 29.46 -0.88
C ARG A 176 -10.67 29.65 0.08
N PRO A 177 -10.48 30.31 1.24
CA PRO A 177 -11.61 30.75 2.02
C PRO A 177 -12.49 31.62 1.12
N GLY A 178 -13.79 31.29 1.04
CA GLY A 178 -14.75 32.16 0.37
C GLY A 178 -14.73 33.56 1.00
N PRO A 179 -15.24 34.59 0.30
CA PRO A 179 -15.48 35.87 0.96
C PRO A 179 -16.33 35.61 2.22
N LEU A 180 -15.98 36.27 3.32
CA LEU A 180 -16.62 36.22 4.64
C LEU A 180 -18.08 36.73 4.58
N GLU A 181 -18.94 36.16 3.75
CA GLU A 181 -20.31 36.64 3.53
C GLU A 181 -21.35 36.00 4.46
N TRP A 182 -20.95 35.14 5.39
CA TRP A 182 -21.89 34.51 6.33
C TRP A 182 -21.48 34.75 7.79
N ILE A 183 -21.53 36.01 8.21
CA ILE A 183 -21.81 36.37 9.60
C ILE A 183 -23.19 37.03 9.60
N PRO A 184 -24.27 36.34 9.99
CA PRO A 184 -25.53 37.02 10.28
C PRO A 184 -25.29 37.97 11.48
N ARG A 185 -25.56 39.26 11.28
CA ARG A 185 -25.72 40.22 12.38
C ARG A 185 -27.10 40.05 13.00
#